data_AF-A0A5J4VIM2-F1
#
_entry.id   AF-A0A5J4VIM2-F1
#
_cell.length_a   1.000
_cell.length_b   1.000
_cell.length_c   1.000
_cell.angle_alpha   90.00
_cell.angle_beta   90.00
_cell.angle_gamma   90.00
#
_symmetry.space_group_name_H-M   'P 1'
#
loop_
_entity.id
_entity.type
_entity.pdbx_description
1 polymer ?
#
loop_
_entity_poly.entity_id
_entity_poly.type
_entity_poly.pdbx_seq_one_letter_code
_entity_poly.pdbx_strand_id
1 'polypeptide(L)'
;MDHASEYNVEGGLLSLGEFIFLELISEMELPQDVHQFLILNKKTYKLILHPRFARIIQSIKGIVRFEVIYKNTVLWRIIGIADASCSFAAGRALWQDGNLEKIVSYVGHLGTLAHKTNGTTGNQKYEDGQRIAVEVDMTTVPRKATFFVENVEQPNFVIGIPEAIRFWAFTFEKSSSFTITKFERLIQSIAKGVEGSKAFEWGKEWK
;
A
#
# COMPACT_ATOMS: atom_id res chain seq x y z
N MET A 1 21.55 -17.28 15.62
CA MET A 1 22.54 -16.88 14.61
C MET A 1 21.81 -16.01 13.62
N ASP A 2 22.16 -14.73 13.64
CA ASP A 2 21.65 -13.66 12.80
C ASP A 2 21.71 -14.01 11.33
N HIS A 3 20.62 -13.76 10.59
CA HIS A 3 20.64 -13.33 9.18
C HIS A 3 19.30 -12.68 8.84
N ALA A 4 19.05 -11.50 9.41
CA ALA A 4 18.12 -10.53 8.82
C ALA A 4 18.80 -9.95 7.57
N SER A 5 18.78 -10.70 6.47
CA SER A 5 19.15 -10.15 5.16
C SER A 5 18.00 -9.26 4.72
N GLU A 6 18.20 -7.97 4.96
CA GLU A 6 17.63 -6.82 4.26
C GLU A 6 16.91 -7.22 2.98
N TYR A 7 15.59 -7.03 2.96
CA TYR A 7 14.77 -7.20 1.76
C TYR A 7 15.23 -6.14 0.75
N ASN A 8 16.04 -6.56 -0.21
CA ASN A 8 16.70 -5.70 -1.19
C ASN A 8 15.67 -4.97 -2.07
N VAL A 9 15.35 -3.74 -1.68
CA VAL A 9 14.81 -2.73 -2.61
C VAL A 9 16.02 -2.18 -3.37
N GLU A 10 16.18 -2.56 -4.65
CA GLU A 10 17.20 -1.96 -5.50
C GLU A 10 16.93 -0.44 -5.61
N GLY A 11 17.80 0.39 -5.01
CA GLY A 11 17.71 1.85 -5.03
C GLY A 11 17.24 2.55 -3.74
N GLY A 12 17.24 1.90 -2.57
CA GLY A 12 16.88 2.51 -1.29
C GLY A 12 17.76 3.72 -0.88
N LEU A 13 17.11 4.80 -0.43
CA LEU A 13 17.65 6.15 -0.19
C LEU A 13 18.91 6.19 0.71
N LEU A 14 20.07 6.49 0.12
CA LEU A 14 21.29 6.93 0.81
C LEU A 14 21.56 8.40 0.48
N SER A 15 21.11 9.32 1.34
CA SER A 15 21.63 10.69 1.60
C SER A 15 20.52 11.56 2.20
N LEU A 16 20.61 11.91 3.49
CA LEU A 16 19.61 12.76 4.14
C LEU A 16 20.32 13.94 4.83
N GLY A 17 20.16 15.13 4.25
CA GLY A 17 20.68 16.42 4.72
C GLY A 17 19.68 17.22 5.57
N GLU A 18 19.97 18.49 5.86
CA GLU A 18 19.27 19.36 6.85
C GLU A 18 17.74 19.55 6.68
N PHE A 19 17.12 19.02 5.62
CA PHE A 19 15.67 19.10 5.37
C PHE A 19 14.86 17.88 5.81
N ILE A 20 15.48 16.91 6.50
CA ILE A 20 14.87 15.69 7.07
C ILE A 20 13.52 15.95 7.74
N PHE A 21 13.36 17.09 8.42
CA PHE A 21 12.12 17.41 9.14
C PHE A 21 10.93 17.70 8.21
N LEU A 22 11.17 18.31 7.05
CA LEU A 22 10.15 18.58 6.03
C LEU A 22 9.82 17.31 5.24
N GLU A 23 10.84 16.49 4.93
CA GLU A 23 10.65 15.18 4.31
C GLU A 23 9.87 14.22 5.22
N LEU A 24 10.20 14.16 6.51
CA LEU A 24 9.45 13.35 7.49
C LEU A 24 7.98 13.78 7.59
N ILE A 25 7.69 15.09 7.56
CA ILE A 25 6.32 15.60 7.62
C ILE A 25 5.56 15.33 6.30
N SER A 26 6.23 15.33 5.14
CA SER A 26 5.60 14.96 3.86
C SER A 26 5.35 13.46 3.71
N GLU A 27 6.10 12.63 4.44
CA GLU A 27 5.93 11.17 4.51
C GLU A 27 4.96 10.73 5.63
N MET A 28 4.47 11.66 6.46
CA MET A 28 3.49 11.36 7.52
C MET A 28 2.07 11.26 6.93
N GLU A 29 1.56 10.02 6.84
CA GLU A 29 0.24 9.72 6.26
C GLU A 29 -0.95 9.99 7.20
N LEU A 30 -0.72 10.00 8.52
CA LEU A 30 -1.77 10.19 9.54
C LEU A 30 -1.81 11.63 10.07
N PRO A 31 -2.96 12.32 10.02
CA PRO A 31 -3.11 13.66 10.61
C PRO A 31 -2.82 13.68 12.12
N GLN A 32 -2.99 12.54 12.79
CA GLN A 32 -2.77 12.37 14.23
C GLN A 32 -1.28 12.33 14.60
N ASP A 33 -0.43 11.79 13.73
CA ASP A 33 1.02 11.73 13.94
C ASP A 33 1.65 13.12 13.72
N VAL A 34 1.18 13.82 12.69
CA VAL A 34 1.48 15.24 12.48
C VAL A 34 0.97 16.07 13.67
N HIS A 35 -0.21 15.78 14.22
CA HIS A 35 -0.71 16.42 15.44
C HIS A 35 0.15 16.13 16.67
N GLN A 36 0.54 14.87 16.95
CA GLN A 36 1.41 14.53 18.08
C GLN A 36 2.74 15.28 18.01
N PHE A 37 3.33 15.34 16.82
CA PHE A 37 4.61 16.02 16.60
C PHE A 37 4.51 17.55 16.73
N LEU A 38 3.42 18.14 16.24
CA LEU A 38 3.16 19.59 16.35
C LEU A 38 2.71 20.03 17.76
N ILE A 39 2.09 19.14 18.55
CA ILE A 39 1.70 19.39 19.95
C ILE A 39 2.93 19.35 20.88
N LEU A 40 3.90 18.48 20.60
CA LEU A 40 5.14 18.36 21.40
C LEU A 40 6.04 19.60 21.29
N ASN A 41 5.91 20.42 20.24
CA ASN A 41 6.68 21.64 20.06
C ASN A 41 5.77 22.89 20.13
N LYS A 42 5.84 23.63 21.24
CA LYS A 42 5.04 24.85 21.49
C LYS A 42 5.18 25.92 20.39
N LYS A 43 6.24 25.93 19.58
CA LYS A 43 6.41 26.90 18.48
C LYS A 43 5.61 26.51 17.23
N THR A 44 5.34 25.22 17.01
CA THR A 44 4.69 24.71 15.80
C THR A 44 3.20 24.40 15.98
N TYR A 45 2.67 24.36 17.21
CA TYR A 45 1.23 24.21 17.51
C TYR A 45 0.32 25.17 16.72
N LYS A 46 0.79 26.40 16.43
CA LYS A 46 0.03 27.39 15.63
C LYS A 46 -0.23 26.93 14.19
N LEU A 47 0.53 25.97 13.66
CA LEU A 47 0.31 25.38 12.32
C LEU A 47 -1.02 24.62 12.27
N ILE A 48 -1.38 23.87 13.32
CA ILE A 48 -2.65 23.11 13.39
C ILE A 48 -3.86 24.05 13.29
N LEU A 49 -3.77 25.23 13.91
CA LEU A 49 -4.83 26.25 13.92
C LEU A 49 -4.91 27.04 12.60
N HIS A 50 -3.94 26.88 11.70
CA HIS A 50 -3.90 27.62 10.46
C HIS A 50 -4.89 27.02 9.43
N PRO A 51 -5.76 27.81 8.78
CA PRO A 51 -6.74 27.29 7.81
C PRO A 51 -6.13 26.49 6.65
N ARG A 52 -4.85 26.74 6.32
CA ARG A 52 -4.12 25.97 5.31
C ARG A 52 -3.78 24.54 5.75
N PHE A 53 -3.65 24.26 7.05
CA PHE A 53 -3.37 22.91 7.55
C PHE A 53 -4.52 21.96 7.23
N ALA A 54 -5.77 22.38 7.45
CA ALA A 54 -6.95 21.62 7.05
C ALA A 54 -6.99 21.36 5.54
N ARG A 55 -6.59 22.34 4.70
CA ARG A 55 -6.46 22.15 3.24
C ARG A 55 -5.33 21.19 2.86
N ILE A 56 -4.21 21.21 3.57
CA ILE A 56 -3.08 20.30 3.34
C ILE A 56 -3.49 18.89 3.73
N ILE A 57 -4.08 18.68 4.92
CA ILE A 57 -4.60 17.37 5.36
C ILE A 57 -5.71 16.85 4.43
N GLN A 58 -6.64 17.71 3.98
CA GLN A 58 -7.62 17.32 2.96
C GLN A 58 -6.96 16.98 1.61
N SER A 59 -5.81 17.58 1.29
CA SER A 59 -5.02 17.22 0.12
C SER A 59 -4.23 15.90 0.28
N ILE A 60 -4.13 15.36 1.50
CA ILE A 60 -3.60 14.00 1.75
C ILE A 60 -4.67 12.94 1.37
N LYS A 61 -5.96 13.30 1.36
CA LYS A 61 -6.99 12.46 0.72
C LYS A 61 -6.83 12.58 -0.79
N GLY A 62 -6.59 11.45 -1.44
CA GLY A 62 -6.32 11.42 -2.87
C GLY A 62 -6.39 10.02 -3.43
N ILE A 63 -6.09 9.94 -4.72
CA ILE A 63 -5.93 8.68 -5.43
C ILE A 63 -4.43 8.44 -5.53
N VAL A 64 -3.96 7.30 -5.05
CA VAL A 64 -2.54 6.95 -5.01
C VAL A 64 -2.32 5.65 -5.77
N ARG A 65 -1.30 5.62 -6.61
CA ARG A 65 -0.87 4.43 -7.33
C ARG A 65 0.48 3.97 -6.81
N PHE A 66 0.55 2.70 -6.42
CA PHE A 66 1.77 2.00 -6.06
C PHE A 66 2.00 0.88 -7.08
N GLU A 67 3.13 0.93 -7.78
CA GLU A 67 3.49 -0.01 -8.86
C GLU A 67 4.88 -0.60 -8.63
N VAL A 68 4.99 -1.92 -8.83
CA VAL A 68 6.21 -2.68 -8.66
C VAL A 68 6.48 -3.61 -9.84
N ILE A 69 7.75 -3.93 -10.04
CA ILE A 69 8.21 -5.02 -10.89
C ILE A 69 9.00 -6.00 -10.02
N TYR A 70 8.63 -7.28 -10.06
CA TYR A 70 9.32 -8.36 -9.36
C TYR A 70 10.44 -8.96 -10.22
N LYS A 71 11.51 -9.42 -9.56
CA LYS A 71 12.63 -10.14 -10.18
C LYS A 71 13.07 -11.32 -9.31
N ASN A 72 13.49 -12.40 -9.97
CA ASN A 72 13.97 -13.63 -9.37
C ASN A 72 13.02 -14.18 -8.29
N THR A 73 11.71 -14.07 -8.52
CA THR A 73 10.68 -14.64 -7.66
C THR A 73 10.23 -15.98 -8.25
N VAL A 74 10.20 -17.01 -7.42
CA VAL A 74 9.74 -18.34 -7.85
C VAL A 74 8.21 -18.33 -7.86
N LEU A 75 7.58 -18.46 -6.69
CA LEU A 75 6.11 -18.39 -6.56
C LEU A 75 5.64 -17.18 -5.73
N TRP A 76 6.45 -16.76 -4.76
CA TRP A 76 6.05 -15.80 -3.74
C TRP A 76 6.37 -14.37 -4.17
N ARG A 77 5.41 -13.78 -4.86
CA ARG A 77 5.32 -12.37 -5.25
C ARG A 77 3.91 -11.88 -4.96
N ILE A 78 3.79 -10.90 -4.07
CA ILE A 78 2.49 -10.45 -3.56
C ILE A 78 2.53 -8.94 -3.36
N ILE A 79 1.59 -8.23 -4.00
CA ILE A 79 1.33 -6.81 -3.71
C ILE A 79 0.08 -6.69 -2.85
N GLY A 80 0.00 -5.65 -2.03
CA GLY A 80 -1.18 -5.46 -1.21
C GLY A 80 -1.28 -4.11 -0.55
N ILE A 81 -2.34 -3.99 0.24
CA ILE A 81 -2.55 -2.91 1.19
C ILE A 81 -2.78 -3.50 2.57
N ALA A 82 -2.51 -2.71 3.60
CA ALA A 82 -2.72 -3.09 4.99
C ALA A 82 -3.34 -1.95 5.76
N ASP A 83 -4.07 -2.24 6.83
CA ASP A 83 -4.48 -1.23 7.79
C ASP A 83 -3.25 -0.55 8.42
N ALA A 84 -3.33 0.76 8.68
CA ALA A 84 -2.24 1.52 9.28
C ALA A 84 -1.91 1.11 10.74
N SER A 85 -2.63 0.18 11.35
CA SER A 85 -2.21 -0.46 12.61
C SER A 85 -1.24 -1.64 12.43
N CYS A 86 -1.04 -2.15 11.21
CA CYS A 86 -0.15 -3.29 10.96
C CYS A 86 1.34 -2.92 11.10
N SER A 87 2.05 -3.53 12.04
CA SER A 87 3.50 -3.37 12.17
C SER A 87 4.24 -4.41 11.32
N PHE A 88 5.00 -3.96 10.32
CA PHE A 88 5.86 -4.81 9.49
C PHE A 88 7.30 -4.73 10.00
N ALA A 89 7.60 -5.44 11.08
CA ALA A 89 8.98 -5.56 11.55
C ALA A 89 9.75 -6.54 10.64
N ALA A 90 11.01 -6.21 10.32
CA ALA A 90 11.88 -7.09 9.54
C ALA A 90 11.96 -8.49 10.20
N GLY A 91 11.79 -9.55 9.39
CA GLY A 91 11.81 -10.94 9.84
C GLY A 91 10.48 -11.49 10.37
N ARG A 92 9.39 -10.71 10.34
CA ARG A 92 8.04 -11.22 10.63
C ARG A 92 7.23 -11.41 9.34
N ALA A 93 6.55 -12.54 9.24
CA ALA A 93 5.68 -12.80 8.11
C ALA A 93 4.41 -11.95 8.19
N LEU A 94 3.86 -11.56 7.04
CA LEU A 94 2.71 -10.64 6.94
C LEU A 94 1.43 -11.15 7.63
N TRP A 95 1.34 -12.47 7.82
CA TRP A 95 0.22 -13.13 8.49
C TRP A 95 0.46 -13.38 9.99
N GLN A 96 1.61 -12.98 10.53
CA GLN A 96 1.89 -13.04 11.96
C GLN A 96 1.23 -11.85 12.70
N ASP A 97 1.18 -11.94 14.03
CA ASP A 97 0.68 -10.88 14.92
C ASP A 97 -0.79 -10.46 14.70
N GLY A 98 -1.62 -11.34 14.14
CA GLY A 98 -3.05 -11.05 13.90
C GLY A 98 -3.30 -10.11 12.72
N ASN A 99 -2.30 -9.87 11.87
CA ASN A 99 -2.42 -8.98 10.71
C ASN A 99 -3.22 -9.58 9.55
N LEU A 100 -3.52 -10.89 9.55
CA LEU A 100 -4.33 -11.56 8.52
C LEU A 100 -5.68 -10.87 8.28
N GLU A 101 -6.30 -10.33 9.33
CA GLU A 101 -7.58 -9.63 9.22
C GLU A 101 -7.46 -8.17 8.76
N LYS A 102 -6.24 -7.70 8.62
CA LYS A 102 -5.90 -6.30 8.40
C LYS A 102 -5.10 -6.09 7.12
N ILE A 103 -5.02 -7.08 6.25
CA ILE A 103 -4.31 -7.00 4.97
C ILE A 103 -5.19 -7.47 3.82
N VAL A 104 -4.95 -6.88 2.66
CA VAL A 104 -5.41 -7.38 1.36
C VAL A 104 -4.16 -7.79 0.58
N SER A 105 -4.20 -8.99 0.01
CA SER A 105 -3.09 -9.58 -0.74
C SER A 105 -3.54 -9.96 -2.15
N TYR A 106 -2.80 -9.52 -3.17
CA TYR A 106 -2.97 -10.01 -4.53
C TYR A 106 -1.78 -10.89 -4.92
N VAL A 107 -2.00 -12.21 -4.90
CA VAL A 107 -0.96 -13.24 -5.02
C VAL A 107 -0.68 -13.58 -6.48
N GLY A 108 0.56 -13.38 -6.94
CA GLY A 108 0.90 -13.45 -8.37
C GLY A 108 0.71 -14.79 -9.04
N HIS A 109 1.25 -15.88 -8.47
CA HIS A 109 1.17 -17.21 -9.10
C HIS A 109 -0.26 -17.81 -9.09
N LEU A 110 -1.14 -17.31 -8.23
CA LEU A 110 -2.54 -17.77 -8.16
C LEU A 110 -3.52 -16.84 -8.86
N GLY A 111 -3.21 -15.55 -8.96
CA GLY A 111 -4.18 -14.52 -9.37
C GLY A 111 -5.27 -14.31 -8.30
N THR A 112 -5.01 -14.74 -7.06
CA THR A 112 -5.98 -14.71 -5.98
C THR A 112 -5.91 -13.38 -5.24
N LEU A 113 -7.07 -12.78 -4.99
CA LEU A 113 -7.23 -11.64 -4.09
C LEU A 113 -7.69 -12.15 -2.72
N ALA A 114 -6.92 -11.93 -1.67
CA ALA A 114 -7.17 -12.49 -0.34
C ALA A 114 -7.30 -11.43 0.76
N HIS A 115 -8.18 -11.70 1.72
CA HIS A 115 -8.39 -10.94 2.95
C HIS A 115 -9.04 -11.87 3.98
N LYS A 116 -8.46 -11.98 5.19
CA LYS A 116 -8.87 -12.91 6.28
C LYS A 116 -8.76 -14.42 5.97
N THR A 117 -9.17 -14.84 4.79
CA THR A 117 -9.27 -16.24 4.36
C THR A 117 -8.38 -16.51 3.15
N ASN A 118 -8.48 -17.72 2.56
CA ASN A 118 -7.69 -18.16 1.39
C ASN A 118 -7.91 -17.35 0.10
N GLY A 119 -8.81 -16.36 0.12
CA GLY A 119 -9.07 -15.44 -0.98
C GLY A 119 -9.98 -15.98 -2.08
N THR A 120 -10.18 -15.15 -3.09
CA THR A 120 -11.08 -15.38 -4.23
C THR A 120 -10.31 -15.28 -5.55
N THR A 121 -10.64 -16.15 -6.50
CA THR A 121 -10.04 -16.17 -7.84
C THR A 121 -10.78 -15.24 -8.79
N GLY A 122 -10.17 -14.92 -9.92
CA GLY A 122 -10.79 -14.11 -10.98
C GLY A 122 -9.87 -13.04 -11.55
N ASN A 123 -8.84 -12.64 -10.79
CA ASN A 123 -7.79 -11.79 -11.33
C ASN A 123 -6.77 -12.61 -12.11
N GLN A 124 -6.06 -11.95 -13.02
CA GLN A 124 -5.01 -12.54 -13.81
C GLN A 124 -3.85 -12.99 -12.90
N LYS A 125 -3.16 -14.05 -13.28
CA LYS A 125 -1.83 -14.35 -12.74
C LYS A 125 -0.79 -13.39 -13.34
N TYR A 126 0.29 -13.17 -12.61
CA TYR A 126 1.41 -12.37 -13.10
C TYR A 126 2.75 -13.03 -12.77
N GLU A 127 3.75 -12.70 -13.59
CA GLU A 127 5.11 -13.22 -13.55
C GLU A 127 6.14 -12.11 -13.29
N ASP A 128 7.38 -12.51 -13.07
CA ASP A 128 8.51 -11.58 -13.00
C ASP A 128 8.64 -10.73 -14.27
N GLY A 129 9.15 -9.51 -14.10
CA GLY A 129 9.32 -8.55 -15.18
C GLY A 129 8.04 -7.81 -15.58
N GLN A 130 6.86 -8.24 -15.12
CA GLN A 130 5.61 -7.53 -15.35
C GLN A 130 5.42 -6.38 -14.34
N ARG A 131 4.70 -5.33 -14.76
CA ARG A 131 4.25 -4.23 -13.91
C ARG A 131 2.96 -4.58 -13.20
N ILE A 132 2.99 -4.58 -11.87
CA ILE A 132 1.83 -4.84 -11.02
C ILE A 132 1.56 -3.59 -10.21
N ALA A 133 0.32 -3.11 -10.21
CA ALA A 133 -0.05 -1.95 -9.42
C ALA A 133 -1.30 -2.16 -8.58
N VAL A 134 -1.38 -1.39 -7.49
CA VAL A 134 -2.61 -1.11 -6.77
C VAL A 134 -2.85 0.39 -6.79
N GLU A 135 -4.06 0.76 -7.17
CA GLU A 135 -4.58 2.12 -7.08
C GLU A 135 -5.57 2.19 -5.93
N VAL A 136 -5.34 3.12 -5.01
CA VAL A 136 -6.20 3.33 -3.86
C VAL A 136 -6.88 4.68 -4.00
N ASP A 137 -8.20 4.68 -4.05
CA ASP A 137 -9.03 5.87 -4.04
C ASP A 137 -9.57 6.11 -2.63
N MET A 138 -8.93 7.05 -1.92
CA MET A 138 -9.34 7.50 -0.59
C MET A 138 -10.40 8.60 -0.63
N THR A 139 -10.81 9.04 -1.82
CA THR A 139 -11.75 10.16 -2.01
C THR A 139 -13.21 9.70 -2.08
N THR A 140 -13.45 8.43 -2.44
CA THR A 140 -14.78 7.84 -2.52
C THR A 140 -15.23 7.20 -1.20
N VAL A 141 -16.54 7.09 -1.02
CA VAL A 141 -17.17 6.32 0.06
C VAL A 141 -18.21 5.38 -0.57
N PRO A 142 -17.99 4.05 -0.54
CA PRO A 142 -16.86 3.35 0.08
C PRO A 142 -15.53 3.60 -0.65
N ARG A 143 -14.43 3.77 0.12
CA ARG A 143 -13.04 3.87 -0.40
C ARG A 143 -12.67 2.58 -1.13
N LYS A 144 -11.82 2.66 -2.15
CA LYS A 144 -11.56 1.52 -3.05
C LYS A 144 -10.08 1.23 -3.24
N ALA A 145 -9.75 -0.03 -3.48
CA ALA A 145 -8.45 -0.48 -3.94
C ALA A 145 -8.60 -1.37 -5.18
N THR A 146 -8.06 -0.93 -6.31
CA THR A 146 -8.15 -1.59 -7.62
C THR A 146 -6.77 -2.06 -8.06
N PHE A 147 -6.69 -3.26 -8.61
CA PHE A 147 -5.42 -3.89 -8.99
C PHE A 147 -5.22 -3.88 -10.51
N PHE A 148 -3.97 -3.87 -10.95
CA PHE A 148 -3.59 -3.84 -12.36
C PHE A 148 -2.43 -4.79 -12.64
N VAL A 149 -2.46 -5.43 -13.81
CA VAL A 149 -1.33 -6.17 -14.39
C VAL A 149 -1.05 -5.59 -15.77
N GLU A 150 0.17 -5.11 -16.02
CA GLU A 150 0.53 -4.41 -17.25
C GLU A 150 -0.43 -3.26 -17.63
N ASN A 151 -0.88 -2.51 -16.62
CA ASN A 151 -1.90 -1.45 -16.73
C ASN A 151 -3.30 -1.93 -17.13
N VAL A 152 -3.55 -3.23 -17.19
CA VAL A 152 -4.90 -3.81 -17.37
C VAL A 152 -5.58 -3.92 -16.01
N GLU A 153 -6.70 -3.23 -15.84
CA GLU A 153 -7.54 -3.28 -14.64
C GLU A 153 -8.07 -4.69 -14.38
N GLN A 154 -7.97 -5.14 -13.13
CA GLN A 154 -8.40 -6.47 -12.72
C GLN A 154 -9.86 -6.49 -12.23
N PRO A 155 -10.63 -7.56 -12.51
CA PRO A 155 -12.06 -7.60 -12.23
C PRO A 155 -12.40 -7.64 -10.75
N ASN A 156 -11.56 -8.23 -9.90
CA ASN A 156 -11.77 -8.25 -8.45
C ASN A 156 -11.02 -7.08 -7.80
N PHE A 157 -11.76 -6.26 -7.05
CA PHE A 157 -11.25 -5.10 -6.33
C PHE A 157 -11.88 -5.01 -4.93
N VAL A 158 -11.28 -4.20 -4.06
CA VAL A 158 -11.73 -4.07 -2.67
C VAL A 158 -12.44 -2.74 -2.45
N ILE A 159 -13.52 -2.76 -1.67
CA ILE A 159 -14.25 -1.58 -1.23
C ILE A 159 -14.31 -1.52 0.30
N GLY A 160 -14.53 -0.32 0.84
CA GLY A 160 -14.68 -0.09 2.28
C GLY A 160 -13.36 -0.16 3.04
N ILE A 161 -12.24 0.06 2.36
CA ILE A 161 -10.90 0.03 2.98
C ILE A 161 -10.77 1.10 4.10
N PRO A 162 -9.88 0.87 5.09
CA PRO A 162 -9.71 1.74 6.25
C PRO A 162 -9.37 3.19 5.91
N GLU A 163 -9.46 4.08 6.91
CA GLU A 163 -9.15 5.51 6.73
C GLU A 163 -7.67 5.79 6.48
N ALA A 164 -6.82 4.87 6.91
CA ALA A 164 -5.38 4.92 6.74
C ALA A 164 -4.88 3.52 6.44
N ILE A 165 -4.06 3.41 5.41
CA ILE A 165 -3.54 2.16 4.90
C ILE A 165 -2.04 2.28 4.61
N ARG A 166 -1.35 1.15 4.54
CA ARG A 166 0.03 1.04 4.04
C ARG A 166 0.04 0.23 2.76
N PHE A 167 0.85 0.64 1.79
CA PHE A 167 1.20 -0.20 0.66
C PHE A 167 2.30 -1.18 1.05
N TRP A 168 2.26 -2.40 0.49
CA TRP A 168 3.31 -3.37 0.69
C TRP A 168 3.52 -4.27 -0.52
N ALA A 169 4.75 -4.76 -0.63
CA ALA A 169 5.19 -5.76 -1.59
C ALA A 169 5.96 -6.84 -0.83
N PHE A 170 5.84 -8.09 -1.26
CA PHE A 170 6.44 -9.23 -0.58
C PHE A 170 7.12 -10.17 -1.56
N THR A 171 8.31 -10.56 -1.16
CA THR A 171 9.10 -11.64 -1.76
C THR A 171 9.56 -12.60 -0.66
N PHE A 172 9.81 -13.85 -1.03
CA PHE A 172 10.23 -14.88 -0.08
C PHE A 172 11.66 -15.36 -0.29
N GLU A 173 12.06 -15.59 -1.56
CA GLU A 173 13.37 -16.19 -1.84
C GLU A 173 14.50 -15.19 -1.59
N LYS A 174 15.65 -15.70 -1.13
CA LYS A 174 16.82 -14.86 -0.83
C LYS A 174 17.31 -14.04 -2.04
N SER A 175 17.17 -14.57 -3.25
CA SER A 175 17.56 -13.89 -4.49
C SER A 175 16.46 -12.98 -5.05
N SER A 176 15.25 -13.04 -4.50
CA SER A 176 14.13 -12.24 -4.98
C SER A 176 14.31 -10.77 -4.63
N SER A 177 13.91 -9.91 -5.55
CA SER A 177 13.82 -8.47 -5.33
C SER A 177 12.59 -7.91 -6.03
N PHE A 178 12.28 -6.66 -5.71
CA PHE A 178 11.33 -5.88 -6.47
C PHE A 178 11.84 -4.44 -6.61
N THR A 179 11.36 -3.76 -7.64
CA THR A 179 11.61 -2.35 -7.88
C THR A 179 10.29 -1.61 -7.86
N ILE A 180 10.19 -0.54 -7.06
CA ILE A 180 9.05 0.37 -7.11
C ILE A 180 9.24 1.26 -8.34
N THR A 181 8.38 1.11 -9.35
CA THR A 181 8.46 1.92 -10.58
C THR A 181 7.61 3.18 -10.49
N LYS A 182 6.54 3.14 -9.67
CA LYS A 182 5.70 4.30 -9.39
C LYS A 182 5.20 4.28 -7.96
N PHE A 183 5.32 5.43 -7.31
CA PHE A 183 4.56 5.73 -6.10
C PHE A 183 4.09 7.18 -6.22
N GLU A 184 2.92 7.35 -6.81
CA GLU A 184 2.47 8.66 -7.29
C GLU A 184 1.03 8.94 -6.93
N ARG A 185 0.73 10.23 -6.74
CA ARG A 185 -0.64 10.72 -6.60
C ARG A 185 -1.23 10.98 -7.98
N LEU A 186 -2.45 10.48 -8.19
CA LEU A 186 -3.21 10.68 -9.40
C LEU A 186 -4.23 11.81 -9.23
N ILE A 187 -4.44 12.58 -10.30
CA ILE A 187 -5.49 13.61 -10.37
C ILE A 187 -6.87 12.96 -10.55
N GLN A 188 -6.92 11.83 -11.26
CA GLN A 188 -8.13 11.07 -11.54
C GLN A 188 -7.80 9.58 -11.53
N SER A 189 -8.78 8.77 -11.10
CA SER A 189 -8.73 7.30 -11.14
C SER A 189 -8.43 6.81 -12.55
N ILE A 190 -7.45 5.90 -12.68
CA ILE A 190 -7.21 5.17 -13.93
C ILE A 190 -8.20 4.01 -14.03
N ALA A 191 -8.69 3.50 -12.89
CA ALA A 191 -9.75 2.51 -12.87
C ALA A 191 -11.03 3.08 -13.49
N LYS A 192 -11.58 2.37 -14.48
CA LYS A 192 -12.82 2.69 -15.19
C LYS A 192 -13.94 1.67 -14.93
N GLY A 193 -13.60 0.54 -14.33
CA GLY A 193 -14.48 -0.60 -14.18
C GLY A 193 -14.35 -1.56 -15.36
N VAL A 194 -14.46 -2.86 -15.05
CA VAL A 194 -14.42 -3.95 -16.02
C VAL A 194 -15.75 -4.72 -15.95
N GLU A 195 -16.24 -5.20 -17.09
CA GLU A 195 -17.45 -6.04 -17.14
C GLU A 195 -17.24 -7.33 -16.32
N GLY A 196 -18.26 -7.73 -15.55
CA GLY A 196 -18.16 -8.88 -14.66
C GLY A 196 -17.30 -8.65 -13.41
N SER A 197 -16.90 -7.40 -13.13
CA SER A 197 -16.13 -7.05 -11.93
C SER A 197 -16.88 -7.37 -10.63
N LYS A 198 -16.12 -7.74 -9.61
CA LYS A 198 -16.62 -8.07 -8.28
C LYS A 198 -15.95 -7.18 -7.24
N ALA A 199 -16.78 -6.46 -6.51
CA ALA A 199 -16.37 -5.67 -5.36
C ALA A 199 -16.40 -6.54 -4.10
N PHE A 200 -15.29 -6.60 -3.38
CA PHE A 200 -15.19 -7.31 -2.11
C PHE A 200 -15.04 -6.32 -0.95
N GLU A 201 -15.89 -6.46 0.06
CA GLU A 201 -15.91 -5.53 1.20
C GLU A 201 -14.82 -5.90 2.22
N TRP A 202 -14.03 -4.90 2.64
CA TRP A 202 -13.06 -5.04 3.72
C TRP A 202 -13.74 -5.50 5.02
N GLY A 203 -13.06 -6.33 5.79
CA GLY A 203 -13.53 -6.89 7.06
C GLY A 203 -14.49 -8.08 6.92
N LYS A 204 -15.01 -8.34 5.71
CA LYS A 204 -15.86 -9.49 5.39
C LYS A 204 -15.04 -10.68 4.89
N GLU A 205 -15.60 -11.87 5.04
CA GLU A 205 -15.08 -13.05 4.37
C GLU A 205 -15.51 -13.05 2.91
N TRP A 206 -14.58 -13.41 2.03
CA TRP A 206 -14.84 -13.47 0.59
C TRP A 206 -15.07 -14.91 0.16
N LYS A 207 -16.01 -15.11 -0.76
CA LYS A 207 -16.38 -16.41 -1.33
C LYS A 207 -16.15 -16.41 -2.83
#